data_AF-A0A7S1XWL5-F1
#
_entry.id   AF-A0A7S1XWL5-F1
#
_cell.length_a   1.000
_cell.length_b   1.000
_cell.length_c   1.000
_cell.angle_alpha   90.00
_cell.angle_beta   90.00
_cell.angle_gamma   90.00
#
_symmetry.space_group_name_H-M   'P 1'
#
loop_
_entity.id
_entity.type
_entity.pdbx_description
1 polymer ?
#
loop_
_entity_poly.entity_id
_entity_poly.type
_entity_poly.pdbx_seq_one_letter_code
_entity_poly.pdbx_strand_id
1 'polypeptide(L)'
;MGGLGDMLQVEFMPFEEARSSDDIIVEVLSREPEGTVTILALGPMANLQAAEAKSPGILRRAKEVACMAGAFEVPGNITAAAEFNVLHNPGSYNDVMHAVDLVYLPLDATNKLLFTPAMVARMKTYVEGGREFSDAAKNLYGFCSALFDFQVTQNLNFKQSAGAAGMLMHDSAVVAYLAYPHTFAFRRGRIFVETQGVHSKGRTFVDKRLAPSASTNGWYANDVDAVSVMTAFVEDVQSLLEAL
;
A
#
# COMPACT_ATOMS: atom_id res chain seq x y z
N MET A 1 4.71 7.39 14.19
CA MET A 1 5.78 6.68 13.47
C MET A 1 7.15 7.18 13.95
N GLY A 2 7.69 6.61 15.03
CA GLY A 2 9.11 6.80 15.41
C GLY A 2 9.64 8.21 15.69
N GLY A 3 8.83 9.26 15.67
CA GLY A 3 9.30 10.65 15.80
C GLY A 3 10.15 11.13 14.60
N LEU A 4 10.09 10.44 13.45
CA LEU A 4 10.95 10.73 12.29
C LEU A 4 10.44 11.87 11.40
N GLY A 5 9.26 12.41 11.70
CA GLY A 5 8.63 13.48 10.92
C GLY A 5 9.51 14.73 10.82
N ASP A 6 10.23 15.07 11.90
CA ASP A 6 11.07 16.26 11.97
C ASP A 6 12.33 16.16 11.08
N MET A 7 12.66 14.97 10.58
CA MET A 7 13.76 14.78 9.62
C MET A 7 13.36 15.16 8.20
N LEU A 8 12.05 15.26 7.93
CA LEU A 8 11.51 15.73 6.66
C LEU A 8 11.16 17.21 6.79
N GLN A 9 11.78 18.06 5.99
CA GLN A 9 11.46 19.49 5.93
C GLN A 9 10.15 19.69 5.15
N VAL A 10 9.02 19.32 5.75
CA VAL A 10 7.69 19.47 5.15
C VAL A 10 6.97 20.70 5.71
N GLU A 11 6.29 21.42 4.83
CA GLU A 11 5.40 22.51 5.22
C GLU A 11 4.17 21.91 5.93
N PHE A 12 3.91 22.36 7.16
CA PHE A 12 2.81 21.86 7.97
C PHE A 12 1.55 22.67 7.72
N MET A 13 0.47 22.00 7.32
CA MET A 13 -0.88 22.58 7.26
C MET A 13 -1.67 22.13 8.50
N PRO A 14 -2.25 23.07 9.29
CA PRO A 14 -3.14 22.72 10.39
C PRO A 14 -4.34 21.91 9.92
N PHE A 15 -4.80 20.97 10.76
CA PHE A 15 -5.93 20.12 10.44
C PHE A 15 -7.21 20.94 10.18
N GLU A 16 -7.40 22.02 10.93
CA GLU A 16 -8.56 22.91 10.83
C GLU A 16 -8.64 23.66 9.49
N GLU A 17 -7.50 23.80 8.80
CA GLU A 17 -7.39 24.45 7.49
C GLU A 17 -7.37 23.43 6.34
N ALA A 18 -7.20 22.14 6.65
CA ALA A 18 -7.15 21.08 5.66
C ALA A 18 -8.52 20.88 5.02
N ARG A 19 -8.55 20.84 3.69
CA ARG A 19 -9.75 20.49 2.93
C ARG A 19 -10.15 19.04 3.21
N SER A 20 -11.46 18.75 3.19
CA SER A 20 -11.94 17.38 3.34
C SER A 20 -11.45 16.49 2.19
N SER A 21 -10.95 15.31 2.52
CA SER A 21 -10.36 14.40 1.54
C SER A 21 -11.36 13.91 0.48
N ASP A 22 -12.61 13.67 0.88
CA ASP A 22 -13.69 13.29 -0.02
C ASP A 22 -14.08 14.41 -0.98
N ASP A 23 -14.03 15.69 -0.56
CA ASP A 23 -14.21 16.83 -1.47
C ASP A 23 -13.08 16.91 -2.50
N ILE A 24 -11.83 16.66 -2.09
CA ILE A 24 -10.69 16.62 -3.02
C ILE A 24 -10.86 15.48 -4.02
N ILE A 25 -11.24 14.28 -3.56
CA ILE A 25 -11.46 13.11 -4.44
C ILE A 25 -12.56 13.42 -5.46
N VAL A 26 -13.70 13.95 -5.00
CA VAL A 26 -14.81 14.31 -5.90
C VAL A 26 -14.39 15.40 -6.88
N GLU A 27 -13.70 16.45 -6.44
CA GLU A 27 -13.23 17.52 -7.32
C GLU A 27 -12.29 16.99 -8.40
N VAL A 28 -11.23 16.27 -8.01
CA VAL A 28 -10.21 15.77 -8.94
C VAL A 28 -10.83 14.81 -9.95
N LEU A 29 -11.60 13.82 -9.48
CA LEU A 29 -12.28 12.90 -10.38
C LEU A 29 -13.33 13.59 -11.23
N SER A 30 -13.93 14.70 -10.75
CA SER A 30 -14.88 15.48 -11.53
C SER A 30 -14.21 16.25 -12.68
N ARG A 31 -13.06 16.87 -12.38
CA ARG A 31 -12.32 17.77 -13.25
C ARG A 31 -11.52 17.04 -14.32
N GLU A 32 -10.79 15.99 -13.93
CA GLU A 32 -9.90 15.28 -14.84
C GLU A 32 -10.69 14.38 -15.81
N PRO A 33 -10.19 14.14 -17.05
CA PRO A 33 -10.86 13.25 -17.98
C PRO A 33 -11.05 11.84 -17.38
N GLU A 34 -12.18 11.20 -17.68
CA GLU A 34 -12.46 9.83 -17.22
C GLU A 34 -11.33 8.86 -17.62
N GLY A 35 -10.96 7.97 -16.70
CA GLY A 35 -9.92 6.97 -16.95
C GLY A 35 -8.48 7.49 -16.91
N THR A 36 -8.24 8.71 -16.43
CA THR A 36 -6.87 9.29 -16.33
C THR A 36 -6.29 9.26 -14.93
N VAL A 37 -7.13 9.32 -13.90
CA VAL A 37 -6.69 9.34 -12.49
C VAL A 37 -6.63 7.93 -11.93
N THR A 38 -5.50 7.56 -11.32
CA THR A 38 -5.35 6.31 -10.56
C THR A 38 -5.33 6.63 -9.06
N ILE A 39 -6.12 5.91 -8.27
CA ILE A 39 -6.19 6.09 -6.82
C ILE A 39 -5.39 5.00 -6.14
N LEU A 40 -4.48 5.40 -5.23
CA LEU A 40 -3.71 4.49 -4.37
C LEU A 40 -4.26 4.57 -2.95
N ALA A 41 -5.06 3.59 -2.55
CA ALA A 41 -5.61 3.48 -1.21
C ALA A 41 -4.65 2.67 -0.31
N LEU A 42 -3.78 3.39 0.41
CA LEU A 42 -2.77 2.81 1.31
C LEU A 42 -3.24 2.68 2.76
N GLY A 43 -4.46 3.14 3.05
CA GLY A 43 -5.10 3.09 4.36
C GLY A 43 -6.56 2.63 4.27
N PRO A 44 -7.31 2.69 5.39
CA PRO A 44 -8.73 2.34 5.40
C PRO A 44 -9.54 3.18 4.39
N MET A 45 -10.53 2.56 3.73
CA MET A 45 -11.26 3.18 2.61
C MET A 45 -12.35 4.19 3.01
N ALA A 46 -12.31 4.74 4.22
CA ALA A 46 -13.32 5.68 4.72
C ALA A 46 -13.47 6.92 3.81
N ASN A 47 -12.35 7.44 3.29
CA ASN A 47 -12.37 8.61 2.40
C ASN A 47 -13.02 8.29 1.04
N LEU A 48 -12.79 7.09 0.50
CA LEU A 48 -13.41 6.66 -0.76
C LEU A 48 -14.90 6.37 -0.57
N GLN A 49 -15.27 5.74 0.54
CA GLN A 49 -16.67 5.51 0.92
C GLN A 49 -17.42 6.85 1.04
N ALA A 50 -16.83 7.84 1.71
CA ALA A 50 -17.41 9.17 1.86
C ALA A 50 -17.56 9.89 0.52
N ALA A 51 -16.54 9.82 -0.35
CA ALA A 51 -16.60 10.40 -1.69
C ALA A 51 -17.72 9.79 -2.54
N GLU A 52 -17.84 8.46 -2.54
CA GLU A 52 -18.90 7.75 -3.27
C GLU A 52 -20.29 8.02 -2.70
N ALA A 53 -20.42 8.12 -1.37
CA ALA A 53 -21.69 8.50 -0.74
C ALA A 53 -22.10 9.95 -1.08
N LYS A 54 -21.12 10.86 -1.16
CA LYS A 54 -21.33 12.26 -1.53
C LYS A 54 -21.66 12.43 -3.02
N SER A 55 -21.01 11.66 -3.89
CA SER A 55 -21.23 11.68 -5.35
C SER A 55 -21.29 10.25 -5.90
N PRO A 56 -22.48 9.61 -5.91
CA PRO A 56 -22.61 8.23 -6.36
C PRO A 56 -22.13 8.02 -7.81
N GLY A 57 -21.29 7.01 -8.01
CA GLY A 57 -20.65 6.67 -9.27
C GLY A 57 -19.33 7.40 -9.52
N ILE A 58 -18.89 8.31 -8.65
CA ILE A 58 -17.67 9.10 -8.86
C ILE A 58 -16.44 8.21 -8.98
N LEU A 59 -16.35 7.14 -8.18
CA LEU A 59 -15.17 6.26 -8.19
C LEU A 59 -14.99 5.51 -9.51
N ARG A 60 -16.06 5.32 -10.30
CA ARG A 60 -15.97 4.69 -11.63
C ARG A 60 -15.22 5.55 -12.65
N ARG A 61 -15.08 6.85 -12.39
CA ARG A 61 -14.33 7.75 -13.27
C ARG A 61 -12.82 7.55 -13.17
N ALA A 62 -12.34 6.96 -12.07
CA ALA A 62 -10.94 6.61 -11.93
C ALA A 62 -10.56 5.57 -12.99
N LYS A 63 -9.33 5.65 -13.48
CA LYS A 63 -8.71 4.61 -14.30
C LYS A 63 -8.71 3.28 -13.56
N GLU A 64 -8.35 3.34 -12.29
CA GLU A 64 -8.16 2.21 -11.41
C GLU A 64 -8.12 2.69 -9.96
N VAL A 65 -8.58 1.83 -9.05
CA VAL A 65 -8.39 1.99 -7.60
C VAL A 65 -7.57 0.79 -7.09
N ALA A 66 -6.29 1.04 -6.85
CA ALA A 66 -5.36 0.05 -6.30
C ALA A 66 -5.21 0.26 -4.79
N CYS A 67 -5.20 -0.83 -4.01
CA CYS A 67 -5.21 -0.76 -2.56
C CYS A 67 -4.24 -1.76 -1.90
N MET A 68 -3.55 -1.30 -0.85
CA MET A 68 -2.85 -2.19 0.07
C MET A 68 -3.87 -2.67 1.10
N ALA A 69 -4.42 -3.86 0.88
CA ALA A 69 -5.48 -4.38 1.72
C ALA A 69 -5.62 -5.88 1.59
N GLY A 70 -6.02 -6.51 2.69
CA GLY A 70 -6.48 -7.89 2.71
C GLY A 70 -5.39 -8.94 2.89
N ALA A 71 -5.85 -10.13 3.22
CA ALA A 71 -5.10 -11.36 3.38
C ALA A 71 -6.01 -12.51 2.95
N PHE A 72 -5.74 -13.13 1.80
CA PHE A 72 -6.64 -14.11 1.19
C PHE A 72 -6.25 -15.54 1.57
N GLU A 73 -4.99 -15.90 1.37
CA GLU A 73 -4.43 -17.24 1.62
C GLU A 73 -3.43 -17.28 2.78
N VAL A 74 -3.14 -16.12 3.36
CA VAL A 74 -2.21 -15.96 4.48
C VAL A 74 -2.95 -15.44 5.73
N PRO A 75 -2.37 -15.61 6.93
CA PRO A 75 -2.90 -15.00 8.13
C PRO A 75 -2.96 -13.47 8.03
N GLY A 76 -3.85 -12.87 8.80
CA GLY A 76 -3.87 -11.42 9.00
C GLY A 76 -2.68 -10.91 9.83
N ASN A 77 -2.46 -9.59 9.81
CA ASN A 77 -1.38 -8.92 10.55
C ASN A 77 -1.85 -8.19 11.82
N ILE A 78 -3.16 -7.97 11.99
CA ILE A 78 -3.75 -7.37 13.21
C ILE A 78 -4.58 -8.38 14.01
N THR A 79 -5.20 -9.36 13.33
CA THR A 79 -5.80 -10.55 13.94
C THR A 79 -5.41 -11.77 13.10
N ALA A 80 -5.71 -12.97 13.57
CA ALA A 80 -5.45 -14.19 12.80
C ALA A 80 -6.12 -14.19 11.41
N ALA A 81 -7.23 -13.45 11.22
CA ALA A 81 -8.04 -13.50 10.02
C ALA A 81 -8.08 -12.22 9.20
N ALA A 82 -7.60 -11.08 9.73
CA ALA A 82 -7.79 -9.78 9.11
C ALA A 82 -6.49 -8.99 8.98
N GLU A 83 -6.37 -8.31 7.85
CA GLU A 83 -5.37 -7.28 7.59
C GLU A 83 -5.85 -5.95 8.23
N PHE A 84 -4.89 -5.13 8.68
CA PHE A 84 -5.09 -3.90 9.44
C PHE A 84 -6.06 -2.91 8.78
N ASN A 85 -5.81 -2.51 7.53
CA ASN A 85 -6.63 -1.53 6.81
C ASN A 85 -8.06 -2.03 6.65
N VAL A 86 -8.24 -3.32 6.29
CA VAL A 86 -9.57 -3.93 6.19
C VAL A 86 -10.28 -3.99 7.53
N LEU A 87 -9.61 -4.41 8.60
CA LEU A 87 -10.23 -4.51 9.93
C LEU A 87 -10.66 -3.14 10.48
N HIS A 88 -9.91 -2.09 10.17
CA HIS A 88 -10.18 -0.75 10.68
C HIS A 88 -11.54 -0.22 10.24
N ASN A 89 -11.92 -0.42 8.97
CA ASN A 89 -13.25 -0.08 8.47
C ASN A 89 -13.75 -1.11 7.43
N PRO A 90 -14.21 -2.30 7.85
CA PRO A 90 -14.63 -3.36 6.93
C PRO A 90 -15.83 -2.95 6.06
N GLY A 91 -16.72 -2.10 6.60
CA GLY A 91 -17.91 -1.61 5.89
C GLY A 91 -17.55 -0.80 4.65
N SER A 92 -16.52 0.06 4.75
CA SER A 92 -16.06 0.86 3.62
C SER A 92 -15.62 0.02 2.41
N TYR A 93 -15.02 -1.15 2.64
CA TYR A 93 -14.63 -2.04 1.54
C TYR A 93 -15.84 -2.64 0.83
N ASN A 94 -16.89 -3.01 1.57
CA ASN A 94 -18.13 -3.47 0.95
C ASN A 94 -18.72 -2.38 0.06
N ASP A 95 -18.86 -1.15 0.56
CA ASP A 95 -19.47 -0.07 -0.22
C ASP A 95 -18.64 0.28 -1.47
N VAL A 96 -17.32 0.39 -1.32
CA VAL A 96 -16.42 0.73 -2.43
C VAL A 96 -16.36 -0.39 -3.48
N MET A 97 -16.33 -1.67 -3.09
CA MET A 97 -16.39 -2.80 -4.02
C MET A 97 -17.73 -2.91 -4.79
N HIS A 98 -18.80 -2.27 -4.33
CA HIS A 98 -20.06 -2.16 -5.10
C HIS A 98 -20.02 -0.98 -6.09
N ALA A 99 -19.22 0.04 -5.81
CA ALA A 99 -19.06 1.20 -6.67
C ALA A 99 -18.12 0.92 -7.85
N VAL A 100 -16.95 0.33 -7.59
CA VAL A 100 -15.87 0.13 -8.57
C VAL A 100 -15.11 -1.17 -8.34
N ASP A 101 -14.56 -1.75 -9.41
CA ASP A 101 -13.64 -2.89 -9.32
C ASP A 101 -12.32 -2.43 -8.66
N LEU A 102 -11.85 -3.22 -7.68
CA LEU A 102 -10.63 -2.91 -6.94
C LEU A 102 -9.45 -3.79 -7.37
N VAL A 103 -8.24 -3.25 -7.27
CA VAL A 103 -6.98 -4.01 -7.41
C VAL A 103 -6.31 -4.11 -6.05
N TYR A 104 -6.33 -5.31 -5.47
CA TYR A 104 -5.76 -5.60 -4.17
C TYR A 104 -4.30 -6.01 -4.27
N LEU A 105 -3.46 -5.38 -3.45
CA LEU A 105 -2.09 -5.78 -3.13
C LEU A 105 -2.09 -6.30 -1.69
N PRO A 106 -2.52 -7.55 -1.46
CA PRO A 106 -2.72 -8.10 -0.12
C PRO A 106 -1.43 -8.58 0.53
N LEU A 107 -1.52 -9.02 1.79
CA LEU A 107 -0.44 -9.70 2.52
C LEU A 107 0.12 -10.92 1.78
N ASP A 108 -0.66 -11.58 0.91
CA ASP A 108 -0.23 -12.71 0.07
C ASP A 108 0.99 -12.37 -0.81
N ALA A 109 1.02 -11.13 -1.32
CA ALA A 109 2.14 -10.60 -2.09
C ALA A 109 3.08 -9.80 -1.20
N THR A 110 2.55 -8.89 -0.39
CA THR A 110 3.37 -7.89 0.30
C THR A 110 4.24 -8.46 1.43
N ASN A 111 3.87 -9.59 2.05
CA ASN A 111 4.73 -10.28 3.03
C ASN A 111 6.06 -10.77 2.43
N LYS A 112 6.17 -10.85 1.10
CA LYS A 112 7.38 -11.26 0.39
C LYS A 112 8.33 -10.09 0.13
N LEU A 113 7.85 -8.85 0.24
CA LEU A 113 8.62 -7.64 -0.03
C LEU A 113 9.34 -7.20 1.25
N LEU A 114 10.49 -7.81 1.50
CA LEU A 114 11.32 -7.51 2.66
C LEU A 114 12.51 -6.66 2.24
N PHE A 115 12.57 -5.43 2.73
CA PHE A 115 13.77 -4.61 2.66
C PHE A 115 14.76 -5.08 3.74
N THR A 116 15.97 -5.43 3.35
CA THR A 116 16.93 -6.13 4.22
C THR A 116 18.11 -5.25 4.63
N PRO A 117 18.81 -5.60 5.73
CA PRO A 117 20.04 -4.91 6.13
C PRO A 117 21.11 -4.88 5.02
N ALA A 118 21.17 -5.93 4.19
CA ALA A 118 22.09 -5.98 3.05
C ALA A 118 21.76 -4.91 1.99
N MET A 119 20.47 -4.64 1.75
CA MET A 119 20.04 -3.58 0.83
C MET A 119 20.36 -2.19 1.39
N VAL A 120 20.20 -1.98 2.70
CA VAL A 120 20.63 -0.73 3.38
C VAL A 120 22.14 -0.54 3.31
N ALA A 121 22.91 -1.59 3.55
CA ALA A 121 24.36 -1.56 3.39
C ALA A 121 24.78 -1.19 1.96
N ARG A 122 24.07 -1.72 0.94
CA ARG A 122 24.30 -1.34 -0.46
C ARG A 122 24.04 0.15 -0.71
N MET A 123 22.96 0.71 -0.14
CA MET A 123 22.69 2.15 -0.23
C MET A 123 23.76 2.98 0.50
N LYS A 124 24.21 2.54 1.69
CA LYS A 124 25.29 3.20 2.43
C LYS A 124 26.57 3.29 1.60
N THR A 125 27.00 2.16 1.04
CA THR A 125 28.18 2.12 0.16
C THR A 125 28.02 3.01 -1.06
N TYR A 126 26.81 3.12 -1.60
CA TYR A 126 26.52 4.03 -2.73
C TYR A 126 26.73 5.50 -2.37
N VAL A 127 26.17 5.92 -1.21
CA VAL A 127 26.25 7.30 -0.74
C VAL A 127 27.67 7.67 -0.29
N GLU A 128 28.38 6.76 0.36
CA GLU A 128 29.74 7.00 0.89
C GLU A 128 30.86 6.68 -0.11
N GLY A 129 30.52 6.18 -1.30
CA GLY A 129 31.45 5.69 -2.32
C GLY A 129 32.23 6.76 -3.10
N GLY A 130 32.42 7.94 -2.52
CA GLY A 130 33.19 9.05 -3.12
C GLY A 130 32.43 9.89 -4.15
N ARG A 131 31.09 9.75 -4.23
CA ARG A 131 30.22 10.64 -5.01
C ARG A 131 29.84 11.86 -4.19
N GLU A 132 29.67 13.00 -4.84
CA GLU A 132 29.12 14.20 -4.22
C GLU A 132 27.59 14.16 -4.30
N PHE A 133 26.94 14.30 -3.15
CA PHE A 133 25.49 14.37 -3.02
C PHE A 133 25.08 15.69 -2.36
N SER A 134 23.94 16.24 -2.79
CA SER A 134 23.35 17.41 -2.15
C SER A 134 22.98 17.13 -0.68
N ASP A 135 22.81 18.19 0.11
CA ASP A 135 22.32 18.05 1.49
C ASP A 135 20.91 17.45 1.53
N ALA A 136 20.08 17.75 0.52
CA ALA A 136 18.76 17.15 0.37
C ALA A 136 18.83 15.62 0.19
N ALA A 137 19.71 15.14 -0.69
CA ALA A 137 19.94 13.71 -0.89
C ALA A 137 20.47 13.04 0.38
N LYS A 138 21.44 13.65 1.07
CA LYS A 138 21.97 13.14 2.36
C LYS A 138 20.90 13.06 3.44
N ASN A 139 20.04 14.08 3.55
CA ASN A 139 18.93 14.11 4.51
C ASN A 139 17.89 13.03 4.20
N LEU A 140 17.52 12.85 2.92
CA LEU A 140 16.60 11.79 2.51
C LEU A 140 17.17 10.41 2.84
N TYR A 141 18.43 10.15 2.50
CA TYR A 141 19.10 8.89 2.86
C TYR A 141 19.12 8.67 4.39
N GLY A 142 19.42 9.72 5.16
CA GLY A 142 19.40 9.68 6.63
C GLY A 142 18.02 9.31 7.18
N PHE A 143 16.96 9.93 6.65
CA PHE A 143 15.58 9.60 7.00
C PHE A 143 15.23 8.15 6.65
N CYS A 144 15.53 7.68 5.43
CA CYS A 144 15.27 6.31 5.01
C CYS A 144 15.99 5.29 5.89
N SER A 145 17.24 5.57 6.27
CA SER A 145 18.03 4.71 7.16
C SER A 145 17.42 4.65 8.57
N ALA A 146 17.04 5.80 9.14
CA ALA A 146 16.41 5.86 10.45
C ALA A 146 15.02 5.17 10.46
N LEU A 147 14.25 5.33 9.37
CA LEU A 147 12.97 4.65 9.19
C LEU A 147 13.15 3.14 9.13
N PHE A 148 14.16 2.66 8.40
CA PHE A 148 14.48 1.24 8.34
C PHE A 148 14.78 0.67 9.73
N ASP A 149 15.67 1.29 10.50
CA ASP A 149 16.06 0.82 11.83
C ASP A 149 14.84 0.78 12.78
N PHE A 150 14.01 1.82 12.74
CA PHE A 150 12.76 1.86 13.49
C PHE A 150 11.84 0.70 13.11
N GLN A 151 11.61 0.48 11.80
CA GLN A 151 10.69 -0.53 11.30
C GLN A 151 11.17 -1.97 11.54
N VAL A 152 12.47 -2.24 11.39
CA VAL A 152 13.06 -3.54 11.75
C VAL A 152 12.80 -3.85 13.22
N THR A 153 13.00 -2.85 14.10
CA THR A 153 12.75 -3.00 15.53
C THR A 153 11.28 -3.34 15.81
N GLN A 154 10.33 -2.64 15.17
CA GLN A 154 8.91 -2.94 15.33
C GLN A 154 8.55 -4.34 14.80
N ASN A 155 9.00 -4.70 13.59
CA ASN A 155 8.69 -5.98 12.98
C ASN A 155 9.18 -7.17 13.81
N LEU A 156 10.37 -7.06 14.40
CA LEU A 156 10.92 -8.08 15.29
C LEU A 156 10.14 -8.18 16.61
N ASN A 157 9.80 -7.04 17.22
CA ASN A 157 9.03 -6.99 18.47
C ASN A 157 7.62 -7.57 18.32
N PHE A 158 6.96 -7.31 17.19
CA PHE A 158 5.60 -7.77 16.91
C PHE A 158 5.55 -9.06 16.07
N LYS A 159 6.70 -9.67 15.75
CA LYS A 159 6.83 -10.88 14.92
C LYS A 159 6.15 -10.79 13.55
N GLN A 160 6.02 -9.58 13.00
CA GLN A 160 5.34 -9.34 11.72
C GLN A 160 6.15 -9.86 10.53
N SER A 161 7.48 -9.95 10.64
CA SER A 161 8.38 -10.49 9.61
C SER A 161 8.70 -11.98 9.75
N ALA A 162 7.94 -12.72 10.56
CA ALA A 162 8.24 -14.13 10.91
C ALA A 162 9.67 -14.34 11.45
N GLY A 163 10.24 -13.31 12.10
CA GLY A 163 11.60 -13.34 12.67
C GLY A 163 12.71 -12.92 11.72
N ALA A 164 12.40 -12.55 10.48
CA ALA A 164 13.38 -11.99 9.55
C ALA A 164 13.77 -10.56 9.96
N ALA A 165 15.06 -10.26 9.96
CA ALA A 165 15.54 -8.90 10.15
C ALA A 165 15.31 -8.10 8.86
N GLY A 166 14.28 -7.26 8.85
CA GLY A 166 13.95 -6.41 7.71
C GLY A 166 12.67 -5.60 7.89
N MET A 167 12.45 -4.66 6.97
CA MET A 167 11.26 -3.83 6.89
C MET A 167 10.33 -4.41 5.81
N LEU A 168 9.10 -4.77 6.19
CA LEU A 168 8.07 -5.15 5.22
C LEU A 168 7.59 -3.91 4.45
N MET A 169 7.57 -4.04 3.13
CA MET A 169 7.34 -2.96 2.17
C MET A 169 5.90 -3.00 1.62
N HIS A 170 4.91 -3.00 2.53
CA HIS A 170 3.49 -3.18 2.22
C HIS A 170 2.94 -2.11 1.26
N ASP A 171 2.96 -0.85 1.67
CA ASP A 171 2.31 0.24 0.91
C ASP A 171 3.04 0.52 -0.40
N SER A 172 4.38 0.44 -0.38
CA SER A 172 5.21 0.56 -1.57
C SER A 172 4.92 -0.50 -2.63
N ALA A 173 4.29 -1.63 -2.27
CA ALA A 173 3.87 -2.62 -3.26
C ALA A 173 2.84 -2.06 -4.26
N VAL A 174 1.99 -1.13 -3.81
CA VAL A 174 0.99 -0.48 -4.67
C VAL A 174 1.68 0.44 -5.69
N VAL A 175 2.72 1.17 -5.27
CA VAL A 175 3.54 1.98 -6.17
C VAL A 175 4.35 1.10 -7.12
N ALA A 176 4.96 0.04 -6.60
CA ALA A 176 5.71 -0.93 -7.40
C ALA A 176 4.83 -1.62 -8.45
N TYR A 177 3.56 -1.89 -8.14
CA TYR A 177 2.61 -2.42 -9.11
C TYR A 177 2.39 -1.46 -10.30
N LEU A 178 2.29 -0.16 -10.05
CA LEU A 178 2.12 0.81 -11.13
C LEU A 178 3.35 0.91 -12.03
N ALA A 179 4.55 0.90 -11.43
CA ALA A 179 5.81 1.02 -12.15
C ALA A 179 6.22 -0.28 -12.85
N TYR A 180 6.01 -1.42 -12.17
CA TYR A 180 6.51 -2.73 -12.55
C TYR A 180 5.39 -3.79 -12.51
N PRO A 181 4.26 -3.63 -13.23
CA PRO A 181 3.11 -4.52 -13.10
C PRO A 181 3.42 -5.98 -13.45
N HIS A 182 4.42 -6.21 -14.31
CA HIS A 182 4.87 -7.54 -14.73
C HIS A 182 5.50 -8.37 -13.60
N THR A 183 5.90 -7.75 -12.48
CA THR A 183 6.45 -8.47 -11.33
C THR A 183 5.36 -9.05 -10.42
N PHE A 184 4.08 -8.78 -10.69
CA PHE A 184 2.95 -9.25 -9.88
C PHE A 184 2.09 -10.26 -10.63
N ALA A 185 1.69 -11.33 -9.94
CA ALA A 185 0.73 -12.29 -10.47
C ALA A 185 -0.66 -12.01 -9.90
N PHE A 186 -1.59 -11.64 -10.77
CA PHE A 186 -2.96 -11.31 -10.39
C PHE A 186 -3.95 -12.41 -10.72
N ARG A 187 -4.99 -12.51 -9.88
CA ARG A 187 -6.21 -13.28 -10.16
C ARG A 187 -7.42 -12.36 -10.07
N ARG A 188 -8.38 -12.56 -10.97
CA ARG A 188 -9.70 -11.93 -10.89
C ARG A 188 -10.67 -12.83 -10.13
N GLY A 189 -11.56 -12.25 -9.34
CA GLY A 189 -12.59 -13.02 -8.67
C GLY A 189 -13.67 -12.17 -8.03
N ARG A 190 -14.63 -12.84 -7.38
CA ARG A 190 -15.53 -12.21 -6.42
C ARG A 190 -14.85 -12.16 -5.06
N ILE A 191 -14.52 -10.97 -4.62
CA ILE A 191 -13.93 -10.65 -3.32
C ILE A 191 -15.05 -10.30 -2.34
N PHE A 192 -14.91 -10.81 -1.13
CA PHE A 192 -15.82 -10.60 -0.01
C PHE A 192 -15.03 -10.08 1.19
N VAL A 193 -15.65 -9.19 1.96
CA VAL A 193 -15.16 -8.73 3.27
C VAL A 193 -16.23 -9.04 4.33
N GLU A 194 -15.84 -9.80 5.35
CA GLU A 194 -16.70 -10.07 6.51
C GLU A 194 -16.79 -8.82 7.41
N THR A 195 -18.00 -8.39 7.77
CA THR A 195 -18.23 -7.13 8.49
C THR A 195 -18.81 -7.31 9.89
N GLN A 196 -19.41 -8.47 10.18
CA GLN A 196 -20.21 -8.72 11.40
C GLN A 196 -19.62 -9.81 12.30
N GLY A 197 -18.81 -10.72 11.75
CA GLY A 197 -18.32 -11.89 12.48
C GLY A 197 -17.50 -11.58 13.74
N VAL A 198 -17.75 -12.29 14.84
CA VAL A 198 -17.04 -12.09 16.13
C VAL A 198 -15.54 -12.39 16.02
N HIS A 199 -15.17 -13.42 15.26
CA HIS A 199 -13.78 -13.87 15.09
C HIS A 199 -13.23 -13.65 13.68
N SER A 200 -14.06 -13.18 12.75
CA SER A 200 -13.75 -13.09 11.32
C SER A 200 -13.99 -11.71 10.73
N LYS A 201 -14.42 -10.72 11.52
CA LYS A 201 -14.54 -9.33 11.05
C LYS A 201 -13.23 -8.87 10.39
N GLY A 202 -13.34 -8.26 9.22
CA GLY A 202 -12.22 -7.83 8.40
C GLY A 202 -11.56 -8.92 7.56
N ARG A 203 -12.04 -10.17 7.63
CA ARG A 203 -11.53 -11.25 6.77
C ARG A 203 -11.90 -10.99 5.31
N THR A 204 -10.88 -10.99 4.45
CA THR A 204 -11.02 -11.00 2.99
C THR A 204 -10.98 -12.42 2.46
N PHE A 205 -11.86 -12.75 1.50
CA PHE A 205 -11.82 -14.05 0.84
C PHE A 205 -12.41 -13.98 -0.57
N VAL A 206 -12.07 -14.97 -1.39
CA VAL A 206 -12.65 -15.17 -2.72
C VAL A 206 -13.33 -16.52 -2.84
N ASP A 207 -14.35 -16.62 -3.70
CA ASP A 207 -14.98 -17.90 -4.01
C ASP A 207 -14.07 -18.77 -4.90
N LYS A 208 -13.49 -19.82 -4.32
CA LYS A 208 -12.56 -20.74 -4.99
C LYS A 208 -13.15 -22.11 -5.34
N ARG A 209 -14.47 -22.27 -5.22
CA ARG A 209 -15.13 -23.53 -5.58
C ARG A 209 -14.93 -23.82 -7.08
N LEU A 210 -15.07 -25.10 -7.47
CA LEU A 210 -14.93 -25.53 -8.87
C LEU A 210 -15.87 -24.81 -9.84
N ALA A 211 -17.04 -24.39 -9.35
CA ALA A 211 -18.02 -23.59 -10.08
C ALA A 211 -18.36 -22.33 -9.26
N PRO A 212 -17.53 -21.28 -9.32
CA PRO A 212 -17.78 -20.03 -8.61
C PRO A 212 -18.90 -19.23 -9.30
N SER A 213 -19.47 -18.26 -8.59
CA SER A 213 -20.36 -17.26 -9.21
C SER A 213 -19.64 -16.56 -10.37
N ALA A 214 -20.36 -16.28 -11.46
CA ALA A 214 -19.81 -15.54 -12.60
C ALA A 214 -19.53 -14.05 -12.29
N SER A 215 -20.03 -13.53 -11.16
CA SER A 215 -19.78 -12.14 -10.77
C SER A 215 -18.32 -11.95 -10.31
N THR A 216 -17.68 -10.89 -10.77
CA THR A 216 -16.37 -10.43 -10.27
C THR A 216 -16.48 -8.99 -9.79
N ASN A 217 -15.63 -8.57 -8.87
CA ASN A 217 -15.57 -7.18 -8.38
C ASN A 217 -14.12 -6.72 -8.09
N GLY A 218 -13.13 -7.47 -8.56
CA GLY A 218 -11.75 -7.05 -8.39
C GLY A 218 -10.70 -8.08 -8.77
N TRP A 219 -9.47 -7.61 -8.67
CA TRP A 219 -8.24 -8.35 -8.85
C TRP A 219 -7.48 -8.40 -7.53
N TYR A 220 -6.74 -9.47 -7.27
CA TYR A 220 -5.81 -9.54 -6.14
C TYR A 220 -4.48 -10.15 -6.57
N ALA A 221 -3.39 -9.54 -6.13
CA ALA A 221 -2.05 -10.08 -6.34
C ALA A 221 -1.86 -11.30 -5.42
N ASN A 222 -1.78 -12.49 -6.00
CA ASN A 222 -1.55 -13.72 -5.24
C ASN A 222 -0.05 -14.05 -5.12
N ASP A 223 0.80 -13.40 -5.92
CA ASP A 223 2.25 -13.57 -5.87
C ASP A 223 2.99 -12.33 -6.39
N VAL A 224 4.27 -12.23 -6.06
CA VAL A 224 5.17 -11.18 -6.53
C VAL A 224 6.59 -11.71 -6.68
N ASP A 225 7.27 -11.31 -7.76
CA ASP A 225 8.72 -11.43 -7.89
C ASP A 225 9.40 -10.39 -6.99
N ALA A 226 9.57 -10.77 -5.72
CA ALA A 226 10.15 -9.91 -4.71
C ALA A 226 11.60 -9.49 -5.04
N VAL A 227 12.37 -10.35 -5.72
CA VAL A 227 13.77 -10.02 -6.05
C VAL A 227 13.81 -8.88 -7.05
N SER A 228 13.01 -8.97 -8.11
CA SER A 228 12.92 -7.92 -9.12
C SER A 228 12.40 -6.60 -8.54
N VAL A 229 11.31 -6.65 -7.74
CA VAL A 229 10.75 -5.44 -7.10
C VAL A 229 11.75 -4.78 -6.16
N MET A 230 12.41 -5.55 -5.29
CA MET A 230 13.34 -4.97 -4.32
C MET A 230 14.64 -4.48 -4.97
N THR A 231 15.06 -5.09 -6.08
CA THR A 231 16.20 -4.60 -6.87
C THR A 231 15.86 -3.26 -7.52
N ALA A 232 14.71 -3.18 -8.20
CA ALA A 232 14.23 -1.94 -8.80
C ALA A 232 14.06 -0.83 -7.75
N PHE A 233 13.49 -1.15 -6.58
CA PHE A 233 13.36 -0.18 -5.48
C PHE A 233 14.71 0.41 -5.04
N VAL A 234 15.75 -0.42 -4.88
CA VAL A 234 17.09 0.08 -4.51
C VAL A 234 17.67 0.99 -5.60
N GLU A 235 17.48 0.63 -6.86
CA GLU A 235 17.96 1.41 -8.01
C GLU A 235 17.20 2.73 -8.18
N ASP A 236 15.89 2.73 -7.91
CA ASP A 236 15.04 3.93 -7.92
C ASP A 236 15.45 4.90 -6.81
N VAL A 237 15.73 4.39 -5.60
CA VAL A 237 16.26 5.22 -4.51
C VAL A 237 17.61 5.81 -4.88
N GLN A 238 18.51 5.03 -5.48
CA GLN A 238 19.80 5.55 -5.96
C GLN A 238 19.63 6.65 -7.00
N SER A 239 18.74 6.44 -7.97
CA SER A 239 18.43 7.42 -9.01
C SER A 239 17.82 8.70 -8.44
N LEU A 240 16.93 8.58 -7.44
CA LEU A 240 16.34 9.71 -6.73
C LEU A 240 17.40 10.53 -5.98
N LEU A 241 18.33 9.86 -5.29
CA LEU A 241 19.42 10.53 -4.58
C LEU A 241 20.35 11.31 -5.52
N GLU A 242 20.53 10.84 -6.77
CA GLU A 242 21.31 11.56 -7.78
C GLU A 242 20.57 12.75 -8.40
N ALA A 243 19.24 12.69 -8.44
CA ALA A 243 18.42 13.75 -9.03
C ALA A 243 18.20 14.95 -8.09
N LEU A 244 18.47 14.80 -6.79
CA LEU A 244 18.32 15.83 -5.75
C LEU A 244 19.60 16.64 -5.56
#